data_AF-A0A7X8HR32-F1
#
_entry.id   AF-A0A7X8HR32-F1
#
_cell.length_a   1.000
_cell.length_b   1.000
_cell.length_c   1.000
_cell.angle_alpha   90.00
_cell.angle_beta   90.00
_cell.angle_gamma   90.00
#
_symmetry.space_group_name_H-M   'P 1'
#
loop_
_entity.id
_entity.type
_entity.pdbx_description
1 polymer ?
#
loop_
_entity_poly.entity_id
_entity_poly.type
_entity_poly.pdbx_seq_one_letter_code
_entity_poly.pdbx_strand_id
1 'polypeptide(L)'
;MKGNIDIPITLNKIRVVKRIGPYFPREFHPILNKSLVITERIIRAHGMIEFVKHQDMEYISESIPIENGKQRLNHISNAIEDELQQGDIGDIGMTLETVLKINRLKTMLAALAPILSQPDILNSPDGLLKLADILMDGKTDGEKDKLLDMINMLKMIKDESPSE
;
A
#
# COMPACT_ATOMS: atom_id res chain seq x y z
N MET A 1 18.40 19.80 -26.78
CA MET A 1 17.42 18.94 -27.47
C MET A 1 16.49 18.33 -26.44
N LYS A 2 15.23 18.77 -26.35
CA LYS A 2 14.18 18.10 -25.56
C LYS A 2 13.68 16.90 -26.37
N GLY A 3 14.38 15.77 -26.28
CA GLY A 3 13.86 14.48 -26.74
C GLY A 3 13.28 13.77 -25.53
N ASN A 4 11.99 13.96 -25.26
CA ASN A 4 11.32 13.21 -24.20
C ASN A 4 11.19 11.76 -24.67
N ILE A 5 11.88 10.82 -24.03
CA ILE A 5 11.78 9.40 -24.40
C ILE A 5 10.49 8.88 -23.80
N ASP A 6 9.55 8.48 -24.65
CA ASP A 6 8.36 7.77 -24.19
C ASP A 6 8.76 6.35 -23.76
N ILE A 7 8.98 6.18 -22.45
CA ILE A 7 9.44 4.93 -21.86
C ILE A 7 8.42 3.79 -22.07
N PRO A 8 7.11 3.97 -21.80
CA PRO A 8 6.10 2.93 -22.04
C PRO A 8 6.07 2.42 -23.48
N ILE A 9 6.02 3.34 -24.46
CA ILE A 9 5.96 2.97 -25.88
C ILE A 9 7.25 2.28 -26.31
N THR A 10 8.41 2.76 -25.85
CA THR A 10 9.71 2.20 -26.22
C THR A 10 9.89 0.78 -25.65
N LEU A 11 9.47 0.53 -24.41
CA LEU A 11 9.46 -0.81 -23.82
C LEU A 11 8.55 -1.77 -24.59
N ASN A 12 7.38 -1.31 -25.05
CA ASN A 12 6.49 -2.12 -25.87
C ASN A 12 7.16 -2.51 -27.21
N LYS A 13 7.84 -1.57 -27.88
CA LYS A 13 8.59 -1.85 -29.12
C LYS A 13 9.71 -2.87 -28.89
N ILE A 14 10.48 -2.75 -27.79
CA ILE A 14 11.51 -3.74 -27.40
C ILE A 14 10.89 -5.13 -27.24
N ARG A 15 9.74 -5.23 -26.56
CA ARG A 15 9.03 -6.51 -26.35
C ARG A 15 8.61 -7.15 -27.67
N VAL A 16 8.05 -6.36 -28.59
CA VAL A 16 7.66 -6.83 -29.93
C VAL A 16 8.89 -7.33 -30.68
N VAL A 17 9.97 -6.54 -30.73
CA VAL A 17 11.22 -6.92 -31.42
C VAL A 17 11.82 -8.20 -30.84
N LYS A 18 11.84 -8.39 -29.51
CA LYS A 18 12.30 -9.65 -28.90
C LYS A 18 11.42 -10.85 -29.27
N ARG A 19 10.12 -10.64 -29.50
CA ARG A 19 9.17 -11.69 -29.89
C ARG A 19 9.33 -12.10 -31.35
N ILE A 20 9.51 -11.13 -32.25
CA ILE A 20 9.66 -11.40 -33.68
C ILE A 20 11.12 -11.68 -34.08
N GLY A 21 12.08 -11.23 -33.28
CA GLY A 21 13.51 -11.29 -33.55
C GLY A 21 14.05 -12.69 -33.89
N PRO A 22 13.63 -13.78 -33.21
CA PRO A 22 14.04 -15.13 -33.55
C PRO A 22 13.63 -15.61 -34.95
N TYR A 23 12.64 -14.96 -35.57
CA TYR A 23 12.16 -15.29 -36.92
C TYR A 23 12.90 -14.50 -38.02
N PHE A 24 13.80 -13.57 -37.66
CA PHE A 24 14.64 -12.88 -38.63
C PHE A 24 15.77 -13.79 -39.14
N PRO A 25 16.33 -13.53 -40.33
CA PRO A 25 17.52 -14.21 -40.79
C PRO A 25 18.69 -14.01 -39.82
N ARG A 26 19.51 -15.06 -39.61
CA ARG A 26 20.57 -15.08 -38.59
C ARG A 26 21.58 -13.95 -38.71
N GLU A 27 21.83 -13.49 -39.93
CA GLU A 27 22.71 -12.35 -40.24
C GLU A 27 22.27 -11.04 -39.57
N PHE A 28 20.98 -10.86 -39.30
CA PHE A 28 20.45 -9.67 -38.62
C PHE A 28 20.52 -9.76 -37.10
N HIS A 29 20.68 -10.95 -36.52
CA HIS A 29 20.69 -11.13 -35.06
C HIS A 29 21.73 -10.27 -34.34
N PRO A 30 22.99 -10.14 -34.81
CA PRO A 30 23.99 -9.30 -34.14
C PRO A 30 23.57 -7.83 -34.06
N ILE A 31 23.00 -7.30 -35.15
CA ILE A 31 22.56 -5.90 -35.23
C ILE A 31 21.32 -5.68 -34.35
N LEU A 32 20.35 -6.60 -34.40
CA LEU A 32 19.14 -6.55 -33.58
C LEU A 32 19.48 -6.60 -32.09
N ASN A 33 20.32 -7.55 -31.68
CA ASN A 33 20.72 -7.69 -30.28
C ASN A 33 21.51 -6.48 -29.79
N LYS A 34 22.44 -5.95 -30.59
CA LYS A 34 23.18 -4.74 -30.24
C LYS A 34 22.25 -3.54 -30.06
N SER A 35 21.29 -3.38 -30.96
CA SER A 35 20.30 -2.29 -30.92
C SER A 35 19.38 -2.41 -29.70
N LEU A 36 18.94 -3.63 -29.37
CA LEU A 36 18.15 -3.92 -28.16
C LEU A 36 18.92 -3.54 -26.89
N VAL A 37 20.18 -4.00 -26.77
CA VAL A 37 21.03 -3.71 -25.60
C VAL A 37 21.28 -2.21 -25.45
N ILE A 38 21.58 -1.51 -26.54
CA ILE A 38 21.81 -0.05 -26.51
C ILE A 38 20.54 0.66 -26.05
N THR A 39 19.39 0.34 -26.64
CA THR A 39 18.11 0.99 -26.31
C THR A 39 17.75 0.76 -24.84
N GLU A 40 17.90 -0.46 -24.32
CA GLU A 40 17.65 -0.75 -22.90
C GLU A 40 18.58 0.03 -21.96
N ARG A 41 19.85 0.21 -22.32
CA ARG A 41 20.80 1.01 -21.54
C ARG A 41 20.40 2.49 -21.53
N ILE A 42 19.93 3.03 -22.67
CA ILE A 42 19.46 4.42 -22.76
C ILE A 42 18.24 4.63 -21.86
N ILE A 43 17.27 3.72 -21.87
CA ILE A 43 16.09 3.79 -20.99
C ILE A 43 16.50 3.84 -19.52
N ARG A 44 17.42 2.97 -19.09
CA ARG A 44 17.91 2.95 -17.71
C ARG A 44 18.66 4.23 -17.35
N ALA A 45 19.52 4.71 -18.24
CA ALA A 45 20.25 5.95 -18.04
C ALA A 45 19.30 7.16 -17.94
N HIS A 46 18.22 7.19 -18.74
CA HIS A 46 17.19 8.21 -18.66
C HIS A 46 16.54 8.24 -17.27
N GLY A 47 16.10 7.08 -16.77
CA GLY A 47 15.51 7.00 -15.43
C GLY A 47 16.48 7.42 -14.32
N MET A 48 17.77 7.10 -14.43
CA MET A 48 18.79 7.56 -13.47
C MET A 48 19.00 9.08 -13.54
N ILE A 49 19.05 9.66 -14.74
CA ILE A 49 19.19 11.11 -14.92
C ILE A 49 17.97 11.83 -14.38
N GLU A 50 16.78 11.29 -14.61
CA GLU A 50 15.53 11.82 -14.07
C GLU A 50 15.55 11.80 -12.54
N PHE A 51 15.97 10.69 -11.93
CA PHE A 51 16.14 10.57 -10.49
C PHE A 51 17.13 11.60 -9.92
N VAL A 52 18.28 11.81 -10.56
CA VAL A 52 19.29 12.79 -10.10
C VAL A 52 18.83 14.25 -10.31
N LYS A 53 18.03 14.52 -11.34
CA LYS A 53 17.53 15.87 -11.63
C LYS A 53 16.43 16.33 -10.69
N HIS A 54 15.63 15.41 -10.16
CA HIS A 54 14.67 15.72 -9.11
C HIS A 54 15.43 15.80 -7.78
N GLN A 55 16.10 16.94 -7.55
CA GLN A 55 16.87 17.22 -6.32
C GLN A 55 15.97 17.47 -5.10
N ASP A 56 14.69 17.76 -5.31
CA ASP A 56 13.68 17.90 -4.26
C ASP A 56 13.17 16.51 -3.86
N MET A 57 14.07 15.67 -3.35
CA MET A 57 13.62 14.50 -2.61
C MET A 57 13.13 14.99 -1.25
N GLU A 58 11.81 15.01 -1.08
CA GLU A 58 11.15 15.27 0.20
C GLU A 58 11.44 14.13 1.17
N TYR A 59 12.57 14.24 1.86
CA TYR A 59 12.90 13.33 2.94
C TYR A 59 12.18 13.75 4.22
N ILE A 60 11.84 12.76 5.04
CA ILE A 60 11.38 13.02 6.41
C ILE A 60 12.56 13.59 7.20
N SER A 61 12.62 14.92 7.29
CA SER A 61 13.71 15.64 7.96
C SER A 61 13.49 15.74 9.47
N GLU A 62 12.24 15.90 9.91
CA GLU A 62 11.88 16.08 11.31
C GLU A 62 10.55 15.39 11.64
N SER A 63 10.43 14.91 12.89
CA SER A 63 9.17 14.38 13.40
C SER A 63 8.28 15.53 13.88
N ILE A 64 7.05 15.59 13.38
CA ILE A 64 6.06 16.53 13.88
C ILE A 64 5.67 16.09 15.31
N PRO A 65 5.86 16.94 16.33
CA PRO A 65 5.44 16.64 17.69
C PRO A 65 3.91 16.61 17.72
N ILE A 66 3.34 15.46 18.12
CA ILE A 66 1.89 15.25 18.23
C ILE A 66 1.64 14.72 19.63
N GLU A 67 0.69 15.34 20.34
CA GLU A 67 0.44 15.14 21.77
C GLU A 67 -0.02 13.72 22.12
N ASN A 68 -0.81 13.08 21.26
CA ASN A 68 -1.33 11.73 21.53
C ASN A 68 -1.41 10.84 20.27
N GLY A 69 -1.42 9.52 20.52
CA GLY A 69 -1.47 8.51 19.45
C GLY A 69 -2.72 8.62 18.56
N LYS A 70 -3.87 9.04 19.12
CA LYS A 70 -5.12 9.21 18.37
C LYS A 70 -5.04 10.34 17.33
N GLN A 71 -4.49 11.50 17.70
CA GLN A 71 -4.25 12.60 16.80
C GLN A 71 -3.26 12.19 15.69
N ARG A 72 -2.22 11.42 16.05
CA ARG A 72 -1.24 10.91 15.08
C ARG A 72 -1.89 10.01 14.04
N LEU A 73 -2.77 9.09 14.47
CA LEU A 73 -3.51 8.23 13.54
C LEU A 73 -4.48 9.03 12.65
N ASN A 74 -5.14 10.05 13.19
CA ASN A 74 -6.02 10.90 12.39
C ASN A 74 -5.25 11.65 11.30
N HIS A 75 -4.08 12.21 11.62
CA HIS A 75 -3.23 12.86 10.62
C HIS A 75 -2.76 11.90 9.52
N ILE A 76 -2.36 10.67 9.90
CA ILE A 76 -1.99 9.63 8.94
C ILE A 76 -3.20 9.25 8.05
N SER A 77 -4.36 9.04 8.65
CA SER A 77 -5.59 8.68 7.93
C SER A 77 -5.97 9.75 6.92
N ASN A 78 -5.94 11.02 7.32
CA ASN A 78 -6.32 12.13 6.47
C ASN A 78 -5.34 12.30 5.30
N ALA A 79 -4.03 12.21 5.55
CA ALA A 79 -3.03 12.30 4.49
C ALA A 79 -3.18 11.18 3.44
N ILE A 80 -3.48 9.95 3.87
CA ILE A 80 -3.74 8.84 2.95
C ILE A 80 -5.05 9.06 2.18
N GLU A 81 -6.09 9.58 2.84
CA GLU A 81 -7.37 9.87 2.21
C GLU A 81 -7.25 10.98 1.15
N ASP A 82 -6.49 12.04 1.44
CA ASP A 82 -6.25 13.15 0.51
C ASP A 82 -5.50 12.68 -0.76
N GLU A 83 -4.43 11.88 -0.60
CA GLU A 83 -3.66 11.35 -1.73
C GLU A 83 -4.51 10.43 -2.63
N LEU A 84 -5.35 9.60 -2.01
CA LEU A 84 -6.23 8.69 -2.75
C LEU A 84 -7.38 9.41 -3.46
N GLN A 85 -7.81 10.57 -2.97
CA GLN A 85 -8.82 11.42 -3.63
C GLN A 85 -8.23 12.24 -4.79
N GLN A 86 -6.94 12.56 -4.75
CA GLN A 86 -6.23 13.29 -5.81
C GLN A 86 -5.72 12.38 -6.95
N GLY A 87 -5.78 11.06 -6.77
CA GLY A 87 -5.39 10.07 -7.79
C GLY A 87 -6.24 10.17 -9.06
N ASP A 88 -5.56 10.47 -10.18
CA ASP A 88 -6.14 10.67 -11.51
C ASP A 88 -7.02 9.47 -11.94
N ILE A 89 -8.23 9.79 -12.40
CA ILE A 89 -9.36 8.88 -12.68
C ILE A 89 -9.15 8.18 -14.05
N GLY A 90 -7.92 7.73 -14.33
CA GLY A 90 -7.52 7.11 -15.59
C GLY A 90 -7.79 5.61 -15.67
N ASP A 91 -7.69 4.89 -14.54
CA ASP A 91 -7.84 3.44 -14.47
C ASP A 91 -9.09 3.06 -13.67
N ILE A 92 -10.25 3.12 -14.33
CA ILE A 92 -11.60 2.87 -13.79
C ILE A 92 -11.74 1.48 -13.12
N GLY A 93 -10.82 0.54 -13.37
CA GLY A 93 -10.76 -0.77 -12.71
C GLY A 93 -10.21 -0.77 -11.27
N MET A 94 -9.48 0.27 -10.85
CA MET A 94 -8.89 0.36 -9.50
C MET A 94 -9.85 0.91 -8.43
N THR A 95 -10.96 1.53 -8.81
CA THR A 95 -11.78 2.34 -7.88
C THR A 95 -12.49 1.51 -6.79
N LEU A 96 -13.05 0.34 -7.12
CA LEU A 96 -13.75 -0.49 -6.12
C LEU A 96 -12.77 -1.14 -5.13
N GLU A 97 -11.61 -1.59 -5.61
CA GLU A 97 -10.56 -2.16 -4.75
C GLU A 97 -9.97 -1.10 -3.82
N THR A 98 -9.79 0.12 -4.33
CA THR A 98 -9.34 1.28 -3.54
C THR A 98 -10.38 1.67 -2.48
N VAL A 99 -11.67 1.74 -2.82
CA VAL A 99 -12.75 2.03 -1.84
C VAL A 99 -12.82 0.95 -0.75
N LEU A 100 -12.72 -0.34 -1.11
CA LEU A 100 -12.70 -1.44 -0.14
C LEU A 100 -11.43 -1.41 0.75
N LYS A 101 -10.28 -1.00 0.21
CA LYS A 101 -9.03 -0.80 0.98
C LYS A 101 -9.15 0.38 1.94
N ILE A 102 -9.78 1.48 1.55
CA ILE A 102 -10.02 2.65 2.41
C ILE A 102 -10.90 2.28 3.59
N ASN A 103 -12.03 1.60 3.36
CA ASN A 103 -12.91 1.18 4.46
C ASN A 103 -12.18 0.25 5.44
N ARG A 104 -11.42 -0.74 4.93
CA ARG A 104 -10.62 -1.63 5.78
C ARG A 104 -9.54 -0.89 6.56
N LEU A 105 -8.88 0.09 5.94
CA LEU A 105 -7.88 0.93 6.60
C LEU A 105 -8.51 1.77 7.72
N LYS A 106 -9.65 2.43 7.46
CA LYS A 106 -10.39 3.20 8.46
C LYS A 106 -10.80 2.32 9.64
N THR A 107 -11.29 1.10 9.39
CA THR A 107 -11.62 0.12 10.45
C THR A 107 -10.38 -0.27 11.27
N MET A 108 -9.23 -0.51 10.63
CA MET A 108 -7.98 -0.85 11.35
C MET A 108 -7.46 0.31 12.20
N LEU A 109 -7.48 1.54 11.66
CA LEU A 109 -7.06 2.74 12.39
C LEU A 109 -8.00 3.05 13.55
N ALA A 110 -9.31 2.86 13.35
CA ALA A 110 -10.31 2.97 14.41
C ALA A 110 -10.10 1.94 15.52
N ALA A 111 -9.68 0.71 15.20
CA ALA A 111 -9.36 -0.32 16.19
C ALA A 111 -8.06 -0.03 16.96
N LEU A 112 -7.10 0.68 16.36
CA LEU A 112 -5.84 1.07 17.00
C LEU A 112 -6.00 2.27 17.94
N ALA A 113 -6.93 3.19 17.68
CA ALA A 113 -7.12 4.40 18.48
C ALA A 113 -7.40 4.13 19.99
N PRO A 114 -8.26 3.16 20.37
CA PRO A 114 -8.48 2.78 21.75
C PRO A 114 -7.23 2.18 22.42
N ILE A 115 -6.48 1.34 21.69
CA ILE A 115 -5.26 0.68 22.20
C ILE A 115 -4.17 1.70 22.53
N LEU A 116 -3.99 2.71 21.67
CA LEU A 116 -3.01 3.78 21.90
C LEU A 116 -3.43 4.77 22.98
N SER A 117 -4.73 4.94 23.20
CA SER A 117 -5.26 5.88 24.21
C SER A 117 -5.39 5.23 25.59
N GLN A 118 -5.51 3.90 25.64
CA GLN A 118 -5.70 3.09 26.84
C GLN A 118 -4.91 1.78 26.68
N PRO A 119 -3.63 1.74 27.11
CA PRO A 119 -2.77 0.56 26.95
C PRO A 119 -3.36 -0.71 27.58
N ASP A 120 -4.13 -0.55 28.65
CA ASP A 120 -4.79 -1.64 29.39
C ASP A 120 -6.11 -2.11 28.77
N ILE A 121 -6.51 -1.59 27.61
CA ILE A 121 -7.80 -1.96 27.00
C ILE A 121 -7.84 -3.45 26.62
N LEU A 122 -6.68 -4.02 26.28
CA LEU A 122 -6.51 -5.46 26.03
C LEU A 122 -6.60 -6.29 27.33
N ASN A 123 -6.42 -5.63 28.47
CA ASN A 123 -6.47 -6.22 29.80
C ASN A 123 -7.87 -6.15 30.43
N SER A 124 -8.91 -5.78 29.70
CA SER A 124 -10.29 -5.78 30.22
C SER A 124 -11.27 -6.48 29.27
N PRO A 125 -12.18 -7.33 29.78
CA PRO A 125 -13.23 -7.95 28.98
C PRO A 125 -14.06 -6.93 28.19
N ASP A 126 -14.34 -5.78 28.81
CA ASP A 126 -15.09 -4.67 28.21
C ASP A 126 -14.29 -3.95 27.11
N GLY A 127 -12.97 -3.84 27.27
CA GLY A 127 -12.09 -3.27 26.26
C GLY A 127 -11.95 -4.17 25.02
N LEU A 128 -11.87 -5.48 25.23
CA LEU A 128 -11.89 -6.47 24.15
C LEU A 128 -13.22 -6.45 23.38
N LEU A 129 -14.35 -6.29 24.07
CA LEU A 129 -15.66 -6.13 23.43
C LEU A 129 -15.76 -4.85 22.58
N LYS A 130 -15.24 -3.72 23.07
CA LYS A 130 -15.21 -2.49 22.26
C LYS A 130 -14.36 -2.60 21.00
N LEU A 131 -13.24 -3.33 21.06
CA LEU A 131 -12.42 -3.63 19.88
C LEU A 131 -13.15 -4.58 18.92
N ALA A 132 -13.90 -5.53 19.48
CA ALA A 132 -14.76 -6.44 18.73
C ALA A 132 -15.78 -5.68 17.89
N ASP A 133 -16.51 -4.77 18.52
CA ASP A 133 -17.57 -3.99 17.87
C ASP A 133 -17.01 -3.19 16.68
N ILE A 134 -15.84 -2.57 16.86
CA ILE A 134 -15.15 -1.82 15.79
C ILE A 134 -14.72 -2.76 14.65
N LEU A 135 -14.22 -3.96 14.97
CA LEU A 135 -13.74 -4.93 13.98
C LEU A 135 -14.87 -5.73 13.30
N MET A 136 -16.05 -5.77 13.91
CA MET A 136 -17.27 -6.41 13.40
C MET A 136 -18.07 -5.47 12.50
N ASP A 137 -17.84 -4.17 12.58
CA ASP A 137 -18.48 -3.18 11.73
C ASP A 137 -18.16 -3.45 10.24
N GLY A 138 -19.20 -3.55 9.42
CA GLY A 138 -19.10 -3.89 7.99
C GLY A 138 -18.80 -5.36 7.64
N LYS A 139 -18.77 -6.29 8.60
CA LYS A 139 -18.57 -7.73 8.35
C LYS A 139 -19.88 -8.51 8.17
N THR A 140 -19.78 -9.67 7.52
CA THR A 140 -20.92 -10.61 7.38
C THR A 140 -21.20 -11.35 8.70
N ASP A 141 -22.42 -11.81 8.90
CA ASP A 141 -22.84 -12.43 10.17
C ASP A 141 -21.96 -13.64 10.57
N GLY A 142 -21.58 -14.49 9.61
CA GLY A 142 -20.69 -15.62 9.87
C GLY A 142 -19.24 -15.24 10.21
N GLU A 143 -18.79 -14.03 9.85
CA GLU A 143 -17.48 -13.51 10.26
C GLU A 143 -17.56 -12.87 11.65
N LYS A 144 -18.70 -12.28 12.01
CA LYS A 144 -18.94 -11.72 13.34
C LYS A 144 -18.97 -12.81 14.40
N ASP A 145 -19.64 -13.93 14.12
CA ASP A 145 -19.74 -15.07 15.04
C ASP A 145 -18.36 -15.65 15.38
N LYS A 146 -17.49 -15.83 14.38
CA LYS A 146 -16.11 -16.29 14.61
C LYS A 146 -15.31 -15.34 15.48
N LEU A 147 -15.53 -14.04 15.32
CA LEU A 147 -14.83 -13.00 16.07
C LEU A 147 -15.31 -12.99 17.53
N LEU A 148 -16.62 -13.14 17.76
CA LEU A 148 -17.23 -13.34 19.08
C LEU A 148 -16.67 -14.58 19.77
N ASP A 149 -16.57 -15.71 19.06
CA ASP A 149 -16.03 -16.95 19.60
C ASP A 149 -14.58 -16.81 20.05
N MET A 150 -13.73 -16.15 19.25
CA MET A 150 -12.34 -15.87 19.63
C MET A 150 -12.25 -15.00 20.89
N ILE A 151 -13.12 -14.00 21.04
CA ILE A 151 -13.14 -13.14 22.23
C ILE A 151 -13.62 -13.92 23.45
N ASN A 152 -14.61 -14.79 23.30
CA ASN A 152 -15.09 -15.65 24.37
C ASN A 152 -14.01 -16.64 24.83
N MET A 153 -13.21 -17.20 23.92
CA MET A 153 -12.06 -18.02 24.28
C MET A 153 -10.99 -17.22 25.05
N LEU A 154 -10.69 -15.98 24.62
CA LEU A 154 -9.73 -15.12 25.32
C LEU A 154 -10.21 -14.75 26.74
N LYS A 155 -11.52 -14.53 26.93
CA LYS A 155 -12.13 -14.34 28.25
C LYS A 155 -11.94 -15.57 29.13
N MET A 156 -12.21 -16.77 28.61
CA MET A 156 -12.06 -18.03 29.34
C MET A 156 -10.61 -18.27 29.78
N ILE A 157 -9.64 -18.09 28.88
CA ILE A 157 -8.21 -18.25 29.20
C ILE A 157 -7.78 -17.30 30.33
N LYS A 158 -8.33 -16.08 30.32
CA LYS A 158 -8.00 -15.07 31.30
C LYS A 158 -8.66 -15.30 32.66
N ASP A 159 -9.92 -15.74 32.67
CA ASP A 159 -10.63 -16.07 33.92
C ASP A 159 -10.06 -17.33 34.58
N GLU A 160 -9.42 -18.22 33.81
CA GLU A 160 -8.69 -19.40 34.32
C GLU A 160 -7.21 -19.12 34.68
N SER A 161 -6.71 -17.91 34.39
CA SER A 161 -5.37 -17.48 34.82
C SER A 161 -5.44 -17.01 36.28
N PRO A 162 -4.81 -17.67 37.27
CA PRO A 162 -4.85 -17.20 38.64
C PRO A 162 -4.21 -15.82 38.71
N SER A 163 -4.90 -14.89 39.37
CA SER A 163 -4.36 -13.60 39.80
C SER A 163 -3.15 -13.83 40.69
N GLU A 164 -1.96 -13.52 40.18
CA GLU A 164 -0.78 -13.18 40.99
C GLU A 164 -0.75 -11.69 41.31
#